data_AF-A0A7C5RDE8-F1
#
_entry.id   AF-A0A7C5RDE8-F1
#
_cell.length_a   1.000
_cell.length_b   1.000
_cell.length_c   1.000
_cell.angle_alpha   90.00
_cell.angle_beta   90.00
_cell.angle_gamma   90.00
#
_symmetry.space_group_name_H-M   'P 1'
#
loop_
_entity.id
_entity.type
_entity.pdbx_description
1 polymer ?
#
loop_
_entity_poly.entity_id
_entity_poly.type
_entity_poly.pdbx_seq_one_letter_code
_entity_poly.pdbx_strand_id
1 'polypeptide(L)'
;MRCPIIVTLGHIDHGKTTLLDRIRKTTIALKEPGAITQSVGASEVPIEIIKKLCAPVSKYFKVEFNIPGLLFIDTPGHESFTNLRRRGGSIADLSILVVDISQGIQKQTEECIEILREYKTPFVVAANKIDLITGWKKQEGECFLKSFSMQAPTVQNALEEKIYSLIGDLSRYGFEAERFDRVKDFTRTVAIVPVSAKTGEGIPELLSIISGIAQKYLSSSLKSEAGPGKGSILEAKFEKGLGYTIDVILYDGEIKVGDLIVFGTRNGASFTKVRGILKKRINKFEYVNSSAAASGIKILADGLENALPGSEVFVARNESEKEELAKKISQEISEILFEKDEIGVILKCDTLGSVEAILKLLKKENILVRKADVGQVTKNDVMEALSIKEKDRYHGVILSFNVNITEDAMKEAEQKKIRIINTNVIYSLIEQYRAFVEEEKKIAEEEALQRFVLPGKIRVLPGCCFRISKPLICGVEVLIGKIKPDYQLIDENGNIIGRIKSIQSEKKSLDIAKAGDKVAISIDEGVFKKNVFEDQILYNFIPKKDIEILLEKYKDQLSGAEIDLINEIKRITRRI
;
A
#
# COMPACT_ATOMS: atom_id res chain seq x y z
N MET A 1 7.67 35.78 -1.26
CA MET A 1 7.34 34.36 -1.54
C MET A 1 8.34 33.51 -0.78
N ARG A 2 7.91 32.38 -0.21
CA ARG A 2 8.81 31.39 0.39
C ARG A 2 9.40 30.46 -0.68
N CYS A 3 10.41 29.67 -0.32
CA CYS A 3 10.87 28.56 -1.16
C CYS A 3 9.71 27.56 -1.37
N PRO A 4 9.45 27.09 -2.61
CA PRO A 4 8.62 25.92 -2.83
C PRO A 4 9.28 24.69 -2.23
N ILE A 5 8.45 23.85 -1.61
CA ILE A 5 8.80 22.58 -1.01
C ILE A 5 8.64 21.51 -2.09
N ILE A 6 9.75 20.88 -2.47
CA ILE A 6 9.81 19.86 -3.51
C ILE A 6 10.11 18.52 -2.89
N VAL A 7 9.27 17.53 -3.17
CA VAL A 7 9.49 16.14 -2.75
C VAL A 7 9.94 15.30 -3.94
N THR A 8 10.85 14.34 -3.70
CA THR A 8 11.26 13.38 -4.72
C THR A 8 10.62 12.02 -4.47
N LEU A 9 9.99 11.47 -5.50
CA LEU A 9 9.22 10.22 -5.48
C LEU A 9 9.78 9.24 -6.52
N GLY A 10 9.40 7.97 -6.44
CA GLY A 10 9.81 6.94 -7.38
C GLY A 10 10.23 5.64 -6.71
N HIS A 11 10.41 4.59 -7.51
CA HIS A 11 10.78 3.26 -7.03
C HIS A 11 12.18 3.22 -6.37
N ILE A 12 12.43 2.19 -5.56
CA ILE A 12 13.77 1.84 -5.07
C ILE A 12 14.73 1.75 -6.26
N ASP A 13 15.95 2.23 -6.06
CA ASP A 13 17.03 2.25 -7.07
C ASP A 13 16.79 3.06 -8.35
N HIS A 14 15.66 3.74 -8.52
CA HIS A 14 15.48 4.70 -9.64
C HIS A 14 16.38 5.94 -9.51
N GLY A 15 17.05 6.13 -8.38
CA GLY A 15 18.10 7.14 -8.19
C GLY A 15 17.65 8.46 -7.57
N LYS A 16 16.60 8.46 -6.75
CA LYS A 16 16.11 9.63 -5.99
C LYS A 16 17.22 10.30 -5.16
N THR A 17 17.85 9.52 -4.27
CA THR A 17 18.95 10.00 -3.41
C THR A 17 20.15 10.45 -4.24
N THR A 18 20.49 9.73 -5.31
CA THR A 18 21.58 10.12 -6.21
C THR A 18 21.30 11.46 -6.91
N LEU A 19 20.05 11.69 -7.32
CA LEU A 19 19.64 12.94 -7.97
C LEU A 19 19.76 14.12 -6.99
N LEU A 20 19.23 13.96 -5.78
CA LEU A 20 19.36 14.96 -4.72
C LEU A 20 20.83 15.21 -4.34
N ASP A 21 21.63 14.15 -4.20
CA ASP A 21 23.06 14.25 -3.96
C ASP A 21 23.80 15.01 -5.05
N ARG A 22 23.44 14.78 -6.32
CA ARG A 22 24.06 15.49 -7.42
C ARG A 22 23.69 16.97 -7.41
N ILE A 23 22.42 17.31 -7.19
CA ILE A 23 21.98 18.70 -7.03
C ILE A 23 22.74 19.35 -5.86
N ARG A 24 22.85 18.65 -4.72
CA ARG A 24 23.61 19.11 -3.55
C ARG A 24 25.08 19.35 -3.84
N LYS A 25 25.80 18.36 -4.37
CA LYS A 25 27.25 18.44 -4.65
C LYS A 25 27.56 19.57 -5.62
N THR A 26 26.73 19.73 -6.66
CA THR A 26 26.91 20.81 -7.64
C THR A 26 26.64 22.17 -6.99
N THR A 27 25.68 22.25 -6.06
CA THR A 27 25.44 23.46 -5.27
C THR A 27 26.65 23.78 -4.38
N ILE A 28 27.26 22.78 -3.73
CA ILE A 28 28.43 22.95 -2.85
C ILE A 28 29.63 23.47 -3.66
N ALA A 29 29.86 22.91 -4.85
CA ALA A 29 30.99 23.29 -5.70
C ALA A 29 30.90 24.73 -6.24
N LEU A 30 29.69 25.29 -6.39
CA LEU A 30 29.46 26.62 -6.95
C LEU A 30 29.46 27.77 -5.91
N LYS A 31 29.71 27.45 -4.63
CA LYS A 31 29.63 28.37 -3.49
C LYS A 31 30.93 28.30 -2.67
N GLU A 32 31.26 29.38 -1.95
CA GLU A 32 32.27 29.32 -0.88
C GLU A 32 31.81 28.34 0.22
N PRO A 33 32.73 27.71 0.97
CA PRO A 33 32.38 26.80 2.05
C PRO A 33 31.48 27.52 3.08
N GLY A 34 30.19 27.16 3.17
CA GLY A 34 29.32 27.59 4.27
C GLY A 34 27.87 27.94 3.93
N ALA A 35 27.49 28.06 2.65
CA ALA A 35 26.20 28.68 2.29
C ALA A 35 25.10 27.71 1.78
N ILE A 36 25.18 26.41 2.11
CA ILE A 36 24.10 25.44 1.92
C ILE A 36 23.65 24.92 3.28
N THR A 37 22.37 25.10 3.55
CA THR A 37 21.70 24.55 4.72
C THR A 37 21.13 23.18 4.34
N GLN A 38 21.71 22.12 4.87
CA GLN A 38 21.06 20.81 4.89
C GLN A 38 20.38 20.68 6.24
N SER A 39 19.08 20.83 6.34
CA SER A 39 18.43 20.50 7.61
C SER A 39 17.91 19.06 7.58
N VAL A 40 17.51 18.56 8.73
CA VAL A 40 16.54 17.48 8.93
C VAL A 40 15.83 17.03 7.63
N GLY A 41 16.36 16.00 6.96
CA GLY A 41 15.76 15.45 5.74
C GLY A 41 15.44 16.47 4.63
N ALA A 42 16.09 17.63 4.57
CA ALA A 42 15.80 18.69 3.61
C ALA A 42 17.05 19.45 3.16
N SER A 43 17.10 19.81 1.88
CA SER A 43 18.22 20.50 1.24
C SER A 43 17.73 21.79 0.57
N GLU A 44 18.19 22.93 1.07
CA GLU A 44 17.86 24.24 0.50
C GLU A 44 18.86 24.60 -0.62
N VAL A 45 18.34 24.93 -1.81
CA VAL A 45 19.12 25.37 -2.97
C VAL A 45 18.76 26.83 -3.26
N PRO A 46 19.64 27.79 -2.93
CA PRO A 46 19.37 29.22 -3.12
C PRO A 46 19.28 29.62 -4.60
N ILE A 47 18.48 30.65 -4.87
CA ILE A 47 18.17 31.07 -6.25
C ILE A 47 19.41 31.49 -7.05
N GLU A 48 20.44 32.03 -6.41
CA GLU A 48 21.69 32.41 -7.07
C GLU A 48 22.39 31.19 -7.68
N ILE A 49 22.30 30.04 -7.00
CA ILE A 49 22.88 28.79 -7.49
C ILE A 49 22.03 28.22 -8.62
N ILE A 50 20.72 28.26 -8.49
CA ILE A 50 19.81 27.82 -9.56
C ILE A 50 20.07 28.63 -10.83
N LYS A 51 20.20 29.95 -10.73
CA LYS A 51 20.56 30.83 -11.86
C LYS A 51 21.89 30.43 -12.50
N LYS A 52 22.92 30.13 -11.71
CA LYS A 52 24.22 29.66 -12.23
C LYS A 52 24.10 28.31 -12.94
N LEU A 53 23.41 27.33 -12.34
CA LEU A 53 23.19 26.00 -12.91
C LEU A 53 22.38 26.05 -14.21
N CYS A 54 21.38 26.93 -14.27
CA CYS A 54 20.49 27.07 -15.42
C CYS A 54 21.03 28.02 -16.49
N ALA A 55 22.16 28.70 -16.26
CA ALA A 55 22.74 29.65 -17.21
C ALA A 55 22.97 29.05 -18.60
N PRO A 56 23.46 27.79 -18.76
CA PRO A 56 23.60 27.17 -20.07
C PRO A 56 22.26 26.91 -20.79
N VAL A 57 21.19 26.69 -20.03
CA VAL A 57 19.82 26.42 -20.52
C VAL A 57 19.10 27.70 -20.97
N SER A 58 19.51 28.87 -20.45
CA SER A 58 18.87 30.17 -20.74
C SER A 58 18.79 30.53 -22.23
N LYS A 59 19.66 29.93 -23.06
CA LYS A 59 19.66 30.06 -24.53
C LYS A 59 18.46 29.36 -25.18
N TYR A 60 17.93 28.32 -24.55
CA TYR A 60 16.83 27.50 -25.03
C TYR A 60 15.50 27.86 -24.36
N PHE A 61 15.54 28.23 -23.07
CA PHE A 61 14.36 28.61 -22.29
C PHE A 61 14.60 29.90 -21.52
N LYS A 62 13.77 30.92 -21.77
CA LYS A 62 13.77 32.13 -20.95
C LYS A 62 12.95 31.87 -19.69
N VAL A 63 13.62 31.60 -18.58
CA VAL A 63 13.01 31.49 -17.26
C VAL A 63 13.49 32.68 -16.42
N GLU A 64 12.58 33.59 -16.09
CA GLU A 64 12.82 34.55 -15.01
C GLU A 64 12.69 33.81 -13.68
N PHE A 65 13.47 34.19 -12.68
CA PHE A 65 13.50 33.49 -11.39
C PHE A 65 13.09 34.47 -10.28
N ASN A 66 11.85 34.35 -9.80
CA ASN A 66 11.23 35.27 -8.83
C ASN A 66 11.00 34.64 -7.44
N ILE A 67 11.57 33.46 -7.19
CA ILE A 67 11.51 32.73 -5.93
C ILE A 67 12.85 32.80 -5.18
N PRO A 68 12.88 32.71 -3.84
CA PRO A 68 14.12 32.81 -3.06
C PRO A 68 15.07 31.60 -3.22
N GLY A 69 14.55 30.46 -3.68
CA GLY A 69 15.30 29.21 -3.83
C GLY A 69 14.33 28.05 -3.99
N LEU A 70 14.82 26.83 -3.75
CA LEU A 70 14.05 25.58 -3.74
C LEU A 70 14.39 24.79 -2.47
N LEU A 71 13.39 24.25 -1.77
CA LEU A 71 13.59 23.36 -0.63
C LEU A 71 13.27 21.92 -1.05
N PHE A 72 14.30 21.10 -1.25
CA PHE A 72 14.12 19.68 -1.54
C PHE A 72 13.96 18.89 -0.25
N ILE A 73 13.00 17.99 -0.17
CA ILE A 73 12.88 17.04 0.92
C ILE A 73 13.57 15.73 0.51
N ASP A 74 14.65 15.41 1.24
CA ASP A 74 15.47 14.20 1.14
C ASP A 74 15.11 13.25 2.27
N THR A 75 13.95 12.61 2.12
CA THR A 75 13.48 11.60 3.03
C THR A 75 13.14 10.34 2.22
N PRO A 76 13.34 9.15 2.79
CA PRO A 76 13.24 7.90 2.04
C PRO A 76 11.81 7.66 1.53
N GLY A 77 11.72 7.27 0.26
CA GLY A 77 10.55 6.63 -0.33
C GLY A 77 9.22 7.42 -0.33
N HIS A 78 8.14 6.69 -0.61
CA HIS A 78 6.74 7.11 -0.53
C HIS A 78 6.25 7.34 0.91
N GLU A 79 6.91 6.74 1.91
CA GLU A 79 6.64 6.89 3.35
C GLU A 79 6.66 8.37 3.77
N SER A 80 7.62 9.11 3.24
CA SER A 80 7.83 10.49 3.65
C SER A 80 6.86 11.47 3.00
N PHE A 81 6.35 11.16 1.80
CA PHE A 81 5.28 11.94 1.18
C PHE A 81 4.01 11.89 2.02
N THR A 82 3.74 10.72 2.59
CA THR A 82 2.58 10.45 3.44
C THR A 82 2.65 11.25 4.74
N ASN A 83 3.86 11.50 5.26
CA ASN A 83 4.10 12.37 6.43
C ASN A 83 4.10 13.86 6.12
N LEU A 84 4.40 14.23 4.87
CA LEU A 84 4.37 15.61 4.37
C LEU A 84 2.96 16.04 3.98
N ARG A 85 1.93 15.65 4.74
CA ARG A 85 0.54 15.97 4.43
C ARG A 85 -0.05 16.95 5.41
N ARG A 86 -1.04 17.67 4.91
CA ARG A 86 -1.90 18.56 5.68
C ARG A 86 -3.34 18.19 5.39
N ARG A 87 -4.24 18.46 6.34
CA ARG A 87 -5.68 18.28 6.13
C ARG A 87 -6.13 19.12 4.91
N GLY A 88 -6.52 18.44 3.83
CA GLY A 88 -6.94 19.06 2.56
C GLY A 88 -5.85 19.24 1.49
N GLY A 89 -4.62 18.76 1.66
CA GLY A 89 -3.58 18.85 0.62
C GLY A 89 -2.19 18.29 1.02
N SER A 90 -1.21 18.43 0.12
CA SER A 90 0.20 18.10 0.41
C SER A 90 0.93 19.34 0.96
N ILE A 91 1.89 19.16 1.88
CA ILE A 91 2.87 20.19 2.28
C ILE A 91 3.85 20.43 1.14
N ALA A 92 4.06 19.44 0.27
CA ALA A 92 4.83 19.63 -0.95
C ALA A 92 4.04 20.47 -1.95
N ASP A 93 4.67 21.54 -2.43
CA ASP A 93 4.13 22.40 -3.49
C ASP A 93 4.25 21.73 -4.86
N LEU A 94 5.33 20.95 -5.06
CA LEU A 94 5.63 20.24 -6.30
C LEU A 94 6.35 18.91 -6.01
N SER A 95 6.21 17.93 -6.89
CA SER A 95 6.93 16.67 -6.80
C SER A 95 7.81 16.39 -8.02
N ILE A 96 8.90 15.64 -7.83
CA ILE A 96 9.69 15.03 -8.90
C ILE A 96 9.48 13.53 -8.85
N LEU A 97 8.84 12.96 -9.87
CA LEU A 97 8.74 11.52 -10.04
C LEU A 97 9.97 11.00 -10.78
N VAL A 98 10.88 10.34 -10.07
CA VAL A 98 12.12 9.79 -10.62
C VAL A 98 11.85 8.40 -11.17
N VAL A 99 12.05 8.24 -12.48
CA VAL A 99 11.84 6.99 -13.20
C VAL A 99 13.14 6.58 -13.87
N ASP A 100 13.62 5.37 -13.61
CA ASP A 100 14.72 4.80 -14.39
C ASP A 100 14.22 4.55 -15.82
N ILE A 101 14.79 5.26 -16.79
CA ILE A 101 14.36 5.18 -18.18
C ILE A 101 14.55 3.78 -18.79
N SER A 102 15.42 2.95 -18.18
CA SER A 102 15.63 1.57 -18.62
C SER A 102 14.56 0.62 -18.09
N GLN A 103 14.03 0.87 -16.89
CA GLN A 103 13.05 0.01 -16.22
C GLN A 103 11.60 0.46 -16.43
N GLY A 104 11.36 1.75 -16.71
CA GLY A 104 10.01 2.29 -16.86
C GLY A 104 9.24 2.35 -15.53
N ILE A 105 7.91 2.30 -15.60
CA ILE A 105 7.05 2.33 -14.41
C ILE A 105 7.12 0.98 -13.68
N GLN A 106 7.34 1.04 -12.36
CA GLN A 106 7.39 -0.09 -11.44
C GLN A 106 6.31 0.07 -10.36
N LYS A 107 5.95 -0.99 -9.63
CA LYS A 107 4.86 -0.97 -8.62
C LYS A 107 4.85 0.24 -7.67
N GLN A 108 6.00 0.59 -7.09
CA GLN A 108 6.07 1.77 -6.20
C GLN A 108 5.95 3.11 -6.95
N THR A 109 6.32 3.14 -8.24
CA THR A 109 6.10 4.29 -9.11
C THR A 109 4.59 4.47 -9.35
N GLU A 110 3.85 3.38 -9.57
CA GLU A 110 2.39 3.39 -9.69
C GLU A 110 1.73 3.97 -8.43
N GLU A 111 2.14 3.49 -7.25
CA GLU A 111 1.71 4.02 -5.96
C GLU A 111 1.99 5.53 -5.84
N CYS A 112 3.19 5.98 -6.22
CA CYS A 112 3.52 7.41 -6.22
C CYS A 112 2.59 8.20 -7.16
N ILE A 113 2.29 7.68 -8.35
CA ILE A 113 1.41 8.33 -9.33
C ILE A 113 -0.02 8.44 -8.79
N GLU A 114 -0.52 7.40 -8.15
CA GLU A 114 -1.86 7.43 -7.56
C GLU A 114 -1.96 8.41 -6.40
N ILE A 115 -0.94 8.43 -5.53
CA ILE A 115 -0.83 9.41 -4.45
C ILE A 115 -0.84 10.84 -5.03
N LEU A 116 -0.01 11.12 -6.04
CA LEU A 116 0.04 12.42 -6.71
C LEU A 116 -1.32 12.83 -7.28
N ARG A 117 -2.06 11.87 -7.87
CA ARG A 117 -3.41 12.10 -8.40
C ARG A 117 -4.42 12.39 -7.29
N GLU A 118 -4.41 11.59 -6.24
CA GLU A 118 -5.36 11.68 -5.11
C GLU A 118 -5.23 13.03 -4.37
N TYR A 119 -3.99 13.50 -4.20
CA TYR A 119 -3.71 14.78 -3.54
C TYR A 119 -3.56 15.96 -4.50
N LYS A 120 -3.76 15.72 -5.81
CA LYS A 120 -3.65 16.74 -6.87
C LYS A 120 -2.33 17.53 -6.80
N THR A 121 -1.24 16.85 -6.43
CA THR A 121 0.08 17.47 -6.30
C THR A 121 0.71 17.58 -7.67
N PRO A 122 1.01 18.79 -8.18
CA PRO A 122 1.63 18.93 -9.49
C PRO A 122 3.04 18.33 -9.47
N PHE A 123 3.45 17.72 -10.58
CA PHE A 123 4.73 17.02 -10.65
C PHE A 123 5.38 17.08 -12.02
N VAL A 124 6.69 16.83 -12.03
CA VAL A 124 7.50 16.59 -13.23
C VAL A 124 8.12 15.21 -13.16
N VAL A 125 8.40 14.60 -14.31
CA VAL A 125 9.06 13.29 -14.37
C VAL A 125 10.53 13.48 -14.68
N ALA A 126 11.41 12.99 -13.81
CA ALA A 126 12.83 12.89 -14.09
C ALA A 126 13.13 11.49 -14.64
N ALA A 127 13.24 11.38 -15.96
CA ALA A 127 13.64 10.17 -16.66
C ALA A 127 15.15 9.94 -16.48
N ASN A 128 15.51 9.30 -15.37
CA ASN A 128 16.87 9.17 -14.88
C ASN A 128 17.64 8.01 -15.56
N LYS A 129 18.96 8.03 -15.38
CA LYS A 129 19.92 7.02 -15.87
C LYS A 129 20.03 6.95 -17.41
N ILE A 130 19.89 8.08 -18.10
CA ILE A 130 20.17 8.16 -19.54
C ILE A 130 21.61 7.74 -19.89
N ASP A 131 22.54 7.85 -18.94
CA ASP A 131 23.94 7.43 -19.10
C ASP A 131 24.13 5.91 -19.19
N LEU A 132 23.08 5.12 -18.97
CA LEU A 132 23.06 3.66 -19.12
C LEU A 132 22.52 3.20 -20.48
N ILE A 133 22.02 4.12 -21.32
CA ILE A 133 21.60 3.76 -22.67
C ILE A 133 22.81 3.26 -23.45
N THR A 134 22.65 2.11 -24.10
CA THR A 134 23.74 1.47 -24.84
C THR A 134 24.29 2.42 -25.90
N GLY A 135 25.59 2.70 -25.83
CA GLY A 135 26.26 3.64 -26.75
C GLY A 135 26.22 5.10 -26.32
N TRP A 136 25.63 5.45 -25.18
CA TRP A 136 25.59 6.83 -24.67
C TRP A 136 26.99 7.37 -24.39
N LYS A 137 27.34 8.49 -25.02
CA LYS A 137 28.59 9.24 -24.79
C LYS A 137 28.33 10.31 -23.72
N LYS A 138 28.76 10.02 -22.51
CA LYS A 138 28.57 10.87 -21.32
C LYS A 138 29.20 12.26 -21.50
N GLN A 139 28.41 13.31 -21.24
CA GLN A 139 28.87 14.71 -21.23
C GLN A 139 28.69 15.28 -19.83
N GLU A 140 29.72 15.26 -18.98
CA GLU A 140 29.56 15.61 -17.56
C GLU A 140 29.01 17.04 -17.35
N GLY A 141 27.92 17.13 -16.58
CA GLY A 141 27.27 18.40 -16.22
C GLY A 141 26.63 19.20 -17.36
N GLU A 142 26.58 18.66 -18.57
CA GLU A 142 26.05 19.36 -19.75
C GLU A 142 24.52 19.39 -19.79
N CYS A 143 23.94 20.34 -20.51
CA CYS A 143 22.51 20.36 -20.80
C CYS A 143 22.09 19.10 -21.58
N PHE A 144 20.91 18.58 -21.27
CA PHE A 144 20.32 17.45 -22.00
C PHE A 144 20.26 17.71 -23.50
N LEU A 145 19.74 18.87 -23.93
CA LEU A 145 19.56 19.15 -25.37
C LEU A 145 20.90 19.09 -26.14
N LYS A 146 21.96 19.63 -25.53
CA LYS A 146 23.30 19.61 -26.12
C LYS A 146 23.90 18.21 -26.09
N SER A 147 23.84 17.52 -24.95
CA SER A 147 24.33 16.14 -24.86
C SER A 147 23.62 15.21 -25.84
N PHE A 148 22.29 15.31 -25.94
CA PHE A 148 21.46 14.52 -26.85
C PHE A 148 21.86 14.75 -28.32
N SER A 149 22.06 16.02 -28.72
CA SER A 149 22.48 16.36 -30.09
C SER A 149 23.85 15.78 -30.49
N MET A 150 24.72 15.49 -29.52
CA MET A 150 26.04 14.89 -29.74
C MET A 150 26.02 13.36 -29.84
N GLN A 151 24.89 12.73 -29.53
CA GLN A 151 24.75 11.27 -29.60
C GLN A 151 24.59 10.78 -31.04
N ALA A 152 24.96 9.54 -31.29
CA ALA A 152 24.69 8.90 -32.58
C ALA A 152 23.17 8.75 -32.81
N PRO A 153 22.67 8.80 -34.06
CA PRO A 153 21.23 8.69 -34.34
C PRO A 153 20.58 7.42 -33.75
N THR A 154 21.31 6.30 -33.74
CA THR A 154 20.83 5.05 -33.13
C THR A 154 20.60 5.16 -31.62
N VAL A 155 21.48 5.88 -30.91
CA VAL A 155 21.37 6.12 -29.48
C VAL A 155 20.24 7.12 -29.17
N GLN A 156 20.07 8.14 -30.02
CA GLN A 156 18.95 9.09 -29.92
C GLN A 156 17.62 8.36 -30.04
N ASN A 157 17.46 7.51 -31.07
CA ASN A 157 16.24 6.71 -31.27
C ASN A 157 15.96 5.78 -30.09
N ALA A 158 16.99 5.12 -29.53
CA ALA A 158 16.82 4.25 -28.37
C ALA A 158 16.31 5.00 -27.12
N LEU A 159 16.74 6.25 -26.92
CA LEU A 159 16.19 7.09 -25.84
C LEU A 159 14.73 7.50 -26.15
N GLU A 160 14.45 7.92 -27.39
CA GLU A 160 13.09 8.32 -27.79
C GLU A 160 12.07 7.19 -27.63
N GLU A 161 12.42 5.96 -28.01
CA GLU A 161 11.55 4.78 -27.83
C GLU A 161 11.21 4.56 -26.35
N LYS A 162 12.19 4.71 -25.45
CA LYS A 162 11.97 4.58 -24.01
C LYS A 162 11.11 5.71 -23.45
N ILE A 163 11.31 6.95 -23.90
CA ILE A 163 10.46 8.08 -23.53
C ILE A 163 9.03 7.86 -24.02
N TYR A 164 8.85 7.37 -25.26
CA TYR A 164 7.53 7.07 -25.82
C TYR A 164 6.81 5.99 -25.01
N SER A 165 7.52 4.93 -24.60
CA SER A 165 6.96 3.91 -23.68
C SER A 165 6.49 4.54 -22.37
N LEU A 166 7.31 5.40 -21.77
CA LEU A 166 6.98 6.08 -20.52
C LEU A 166 5.75 7.01 -20.66
N ILE A 167 5.62 7.70 -21.79
CA ILE A 167 4.41 8.48 -22.13
C ILE A 167 3.18 7.56 -22.18
N GLY A 168 3.29 6.43 -22.87
CA GLY A 168 2.23 5.43 -22.96
C GLY A 168 1.80 4.90 -21.60
N ASP A 169 2.77 4.63 -20.72
CA ASP A 169 2.49 4.17 -19.36
C ASP A 169 1.78 5.24 -18.53
N LEU A 170 2.26 6.49 -18.53
CA LEU A 170 1.61 7.62 -17.83
C LEU A 170 0.18 7.90 -18.33
N SER A 171 -0.07 7.69 -19.62
CA SER A 171 -1.39 7.83 -20.24
C SER A 171 -2.41 6.83 -19.68
N ARG A 172 -2.00 5.58 -19.36
CA ARG A 172 -2.86 4.60 -18.68
C ARG A 172 -3.31 5.06 -17.30
N TYR A 173 -2.49 5.91 -16.66
CA TYR A 173 -2.79 6.58 -15.41
C TYR A 173 -3.47 7.95 -15.63
N GLY A 174 -4.00 8.23 -16.82
CA GLY A 174 -4.78 9.44 -17.10
C GLY A 174 -3.96 10.73 -17.12
N PHE A 175 -2.63 10.65 -17.24
CA PHE A 175 -1.76 11.81 -17.39
C PHE A 175 -1.33 11.98 -18.84
N GLU A 176 -1.58 13.16 -19.40
CA GLU A 176 -0.91 13.58 -20.64
C GLU A 176 0.55 13.90 -20.30
N ALA A 177 1.50 13.33 -21.03
CA ALA A 177 2.92 13.54 -20.77
C ALA A 177 3.69 13.68 -22.08
N GLU A 178 4.78 14.45 -22.05
CA GLU A 178 5.64 14.68 -23.20
C GLU A 178 7.04 15.11 -22.74
N ARG A 179 8.06 14.92 -23.60
CA ARG A 179 9.41 15.45 -23.34
C ARG A 179 9.36 16.96 -23.19
N PHE A 180 10.03 17.49 -22.18
CA PHE A 180 9.87 18.86 -21.72
C PHE A 180 9.99 19.95 -22.80
N ASP A 181 10.84 19.75 -23.81
CA ASP A 181 11.08 20.69 -24.92
C ASP A 181 9.94 20.72 -25.95
N ARG A 182 9.02 19.76 -25.91
CA ARG A 182 7.84 19.65 -26.78
C ARG A 182 6.54 20.04 -26.07
N VAL A 183 6.60 20.29 -24.76
CA VAL A 183 5.43 20.69 -23.96
C VAL A 183 4.99 22.10 -24.33
N LYS A 184 3.73 22.25 -24.76
CA LYS A 184 3.11 23.55 -25.07
C LYS A 184 2.37 24.15 -23.86
N ASP A 185 1.69 23.31 -23.09
CA ASP A 185 0.90 23.71 -21.93
C ASP A 185 1.23 22.85 -20.71
N PHE A 186 2.06 23.42 -19.82
CA PHE A 186 2.47 22.79 -18.57
C PHE A 186 1.34 22.65 -17.53
N THR A 187 0.14 23.19 -17.79
CA THR A 187 -1.03 22.97 -16.91
C THR A 187 -1.77 21.66 -17.18
N ARG A 188 -1.57 21.09 -18.38
CA ARG A 188 -2.24 19.85 -18.83
C ARG A 188 -1.25 18.71 -19.02
N THR A 189 -0.07 19.03 -19.53
CA THR A 189 0.94 18.02 -19.91
C THR A 189 2.06 17.96 -18.87
N VAL A 190 2.27 16.76 -18.32
CA VAL A 190 3.38 16.43 -17.44
C VAL A 190 4.68 16.44 -18.24
N ALA A 191 5.65 17.24 -17.80
CA ALA A 191 6.96 17.33 -18.44
C ALA A 191 7.85 16.16 -18.04
N ILE A 192 8.36 15.44 -19.03
CA ILE A 192 9.40 14.41 -18.87
C ILE A 192 10.75 15.05 -19.18
N VAL A 193 11.63 15.09 -18.18
CA VAL A 193 12.99 15.62 -18.27
C VAL A 193 13.98 14.46 -18.21
N PRO A 194 14.66 14.12 -19.32
CA PRO A 194 15.71 13.12 -19.29
C PRO A 194 16.92 13.63 -18.53
N VAL A 195 17.38 12.86 -17.55
CA VAL A 195 18.49 13.24 -16.67
C VAL A 195 19.45 12.07 -16.43
N SER A 196 20.67 12.40 -16.07
CA SER A 196 21.55 11.47 -15.35
C SER A 196 21.96 12.10 -14.03
N ALA A 197 21.41 11.55 -12.94
CA ALA A 197 21.89 11.87 -11.59
C ALA A 197 23.39 11.57 -11.44
N LYS A 198 23.91 10.57 -12.19
CA LYS A 198 25.30 10.16 -12.11
C LYS A 198 26.25 11.10 -12.82
N THR A 199 25.91 11.68 -13.97
CA THR A 199 26.81 12.58 -14.73
C THR A 199 26.46 14.05 -14.56
N GLY A 200 25.24 14.36 -14.13
CA GLY A 200 24.71 15.73 -14.03
C GLY A 200 23.96 16.21 -15.27
N GLU A 201 23.89 15.39 -16.33
CA GLU A 201 23.20 15.74 -17.57
C GLU A 201 21.70 15.98 -17.32
N GLY A 202 21.16 17.06 -17.90
CA GLY A 202 19.72 17.39 -17.83
C GLY A 202 19.23 18.00 -16.51
N ILE A 203 20.06 18.04 -15.46
CA ILE A 203 19.71 18.68 -14.19
C ILE A 203 19.42 20.19 -14.35
N PRO A 204 20.18 20.95 -15.16
CA PRO A 204 19.85 22.34 -15.43
C PRO A 204 18.42 22.54 -15.95
N GLU A 205 17.98 21.72 -16.90
CA GLU A 205 16.61 21.76 -17.44
C GLU A 205 15.57 21.38 -16.39
N LEU A 206 15.84 20.33 -15.59
CA LEU A 206 14.96 19.90 -14.51
C LEU A 206 14.70 21.04 -13.51
N LEU A 207 15.77 21.71 -13.05
CA LEU A 207 15.66 22.84 -12.12
C LEU A 207 14.95 24.04 -12.74
N SER A 208 15.19 24.30 -14.02
CA SER A 208 14.54 25.40 -14.77
C SER A 208 13.03 25.18 -14.86
N ILE A 209 12.59 23.98 -15.24
CA ILE A 209 11.17 23.63 -15.40
C ILE A 209 10.45 23.69 -14.05
N ILE A 210 11.05 23.09 -13.01
CA ILE A 210 10.49 23.11 -11.66
C ILE A 210 10.31 24.53 -11.15
N SER A 211 11.34 25.37 -11.30
CA SER A 211 11.28 26.77 -10.86
C SER A 211 10.21 27.55 -11.64
N GLY A 212 10.13 27.33 -12.95
CA GLY A 212 9.14 27.94 -13.83
C GLY A 212 7.70 27.55 -13.48
N ILE A 213 7.45 26.27 -13.23
CA ILE A 213 6.13 25.77 -12.82
C ILE A 213 5.76 26.37 -11.45
N ALA A 214 6.66 26.29 -10.47
CA ALA A 214 6.41 26.77 -9.11
C ALA A 214 6.05 28.26 -9.09
N GLN A 215 6.83 29.11 -9.76
CA GLN A 215 6.55 30.55 -9.73
C GLN A 215 5.31 30.95 -10.54
N LYS A 216 5.03 30.26 -11.66
CA LYS A 216 3.94 30.65 -12.56
C LYS A 216 2.59 30.19 -12.04
N TYR A 217 2.52 28.97 -11.50
CA TYR A 217 1.26 28.33 -11.15
C TYR A 217 1.02 28.23 -9.64
N LEU A 218 2.05 28.35 -8.80
CA LEU A 218 1.93 28.19 -7.34
C LEU A 218 2.16 29.50 -6.57
N SER A 219 2.26 30.64 -7.27
CA SER A 219 2.54 31.94 -6.65
C SER A 219 1.59 32.30 -5.49
N SER A 220 0.32 31.91 -5.56
CA SER A 220 -0.65 32.09 -4.47
C SER A 220 -0.32 31.25 -3.23
N SER A 221 0.06 29.98 -3.42
CA SER A 221 0.39 29.03 -2.34
C SER A 221 1.77 29.31 -1.72
N LEU A 222 2.65 30.01 -2.46
CA LEU A 222 3.99 30.41 -2.03
C LEU A 222 4.04 31.78 -1.33
N LYS A 223 2.90 32.48 -1.22
CA LYS A 223 2.79 33.63 -0.32
C LYS A 223 2.84 33.12 1.12
N SER A 224 3.90 33.46 1.84
CA SER A 224 3.96 33.22 3.29
C SER A 224 3.55 34.51 3.97
N GLU A 225 2.66 34.39 4.96
CA GLU A 225 2.28 35.50 5.83
C GLU A 225 3.33 35.68 6.93
N ALA A 226 3.63 36.93 7.29
CA ALA A 226 4.43 37.21 8.48
C ALA A 226 3.59 36.84 9.72
N GLY A 227 3.80 35.64 10.25
CA GLY A 227 2.94 35.05 11.27
C GLY A 227 3.64 33.96 12.11
N PRO A 228 2.93 33.39 13.09
CA PRO A 228 3.47 32.31 13.91
C PRO A 228 3.75 31.09 13.03
N GLY A 229 4.87 30.42 13.31
CA GLY A 229 5.33 29.26 12.56
C GLY A 229 4.32 28.12 12.54
N LYS A 230 4.15 27.52 11.36
CA LYS A 230 3.38 26.29 11.14
C LYS A 230 4.27 25.28 10.44
N GLY A 231 4.33 24.08 10.98
CA GLY A 231 5.16 23.01 10.45
C GLY A 231 4.53 21.63 10.61
N SER A 232 5.18 20.64 10.01
CA SER A 232 4.86 19.22 10.22
C SER A 232 6.07 18.50 10.77
N ILE A 233 5.83 17.60 11.72
CA ILE A 233 6.84 16.75 12.33
C ILE A 233 7.15 15.62 11.36
N LEU A 234 8.39 15.55 10.88
CA LEU A 234 8.88 14.43 10.07
C LEU A 234 9.31 13.25 10.93
N GLU A 235 10.08 13.51 11.99
CA GLU A 235 10.63 12.48 12.86
C GLU A 235 10.67 12.98 14.30
N ALA A 236 10.55 12.05 15.24
CA ALA A 236 10.82 12.26 16.65
C ALA A 236 11.88 11.22 17.07
N LYS A 237 13.03 11.68 17.56
CA LYS A 237 14.14 10.78 17.92
C LYS A 237 14.97 11.28 19.10
N PHE A 238 15.51 10.32 19.84
CA PHE A 238 16.46 10.60 20.90
C PHE A 238 17.86 10.83 20.31
N GLU A 239 18.47 11.95 20.63
CA GLU A 239 19.81 12.35 20.21
C GLU A 239 20.72 12.44 21.43
N LYS A 240 21.84 11.73 21.41
CA LYS A 240 22.78 11.71 22.54
C LYS A 240 23.31 13.13 22.82
N GLY A 241 23.06 13.63 24.02
CA GLY A 241 23.46 14.97 24.46
C GLY A 241 22.43 16.07 24.20
N LEU A 242 21.42 15.84 23.34
CA LEU A 242 20.34 16.80 23.08
C LEU A 242 18.99 16.35 23.67
N GLY A 243 18.87 15.07 24.04
CA GLY A 243 17.61 14.47 24.51
C GLY A 243 16.69 14.13 23.34
N TYR A 244 15.38 14.06 23.60
CA TYR A 244 14.39 13.90 22.53
C TYR A 244 14.30 15.19 21.70
N THR A 245 14.41 15.04 20.39
CA THR A 245 14.30 16.14 19.43
C THR A 245 13.26 15.79 18.38
N ILE A 246 12.62 16.83 17.84
CA ILE A 246 11.74 16.68 16.68
C ILE A 246 12.35 17.37 15.47
N ASP A 247 12.12 16.74 14.36
CA ASP A 247 12.64 17.06 13.06
C ASP A 247 11.45 17.60 12.24
N VAL A 248 11.44 18.89 11.89
CA VAL A 248 10.24 19.62 11.43
C VAL A 248 10.48 20.31 10.09
N ILE A 249 9.49 20.24 9.19
CA ILE A 249 9.41 21.13 8.01
C ILE A 249 8.46 22.27 8.34
N LEU A 250 9.02 23.47 8.48
CA LEU A 250 8.28 24.71 8.60
C LEU A 250 7.83 25.14 7.20
N TYR A 251 6.51 25.21 6.97
CA TYR A 251 5.93 25.56 5.67
C TYR A 251 5.26 26.94 5.67
N ASP A 252 5.01 27.54 6.83
CA ASP A 252 4.50 28.90 6.95
C ASP A 252 5.00 29.59 8.24
N GLY A 253 5.03 30.91 8.25
CA GLY A 253 5.43 31.72 9.41
C GLY A 253 6.90 31.62 9.83
N GLU A 254 7.17 32.06 11.06
CA GLU A 254 8.49 32.05 11.70
C GLU A 254 8.42 31.41 13.10
N ILE A 255 9.48 30.72 13.49
CA ILE A 255 9.68 30.16 14.83
C ILE A 255 10.98 30.68 15.44
N LYS A 256 10.97 31.00 16.73
CA LYS A 256 12.09 31.56 17.50
C LYS A 256 12.36 30.72 18.74
N VAL A 257 13.60 30.79 19.23
CA VAL A 257 13.94 30.21 20.54
C VAL A 257 13.15 30.94 21.63
N GLY A 258 12.52 30.19 22.53
CA GLY A 258 11.62 30.69 23.56
C GLY A 258 10.14 30.66 23.19
N ASP A 259 9.80 30.45 21.92
CA ASP A 259 8.42 30.34 21.47
C ASP A 259 7.72 29.13 22.12
N LEU A 260 6.44 29.29 22.40
CA LEU A 260 5.57 28.21 22.84
C LEU A 260 5.06 27.47 21.61
N ILE A 261 5.33 26.16 21.53
CA ILE A 261 4.83 25.31 20.46
C ILE A 261 3.75 24.36 20.98
N VAL A 262 2.76 24.10 20.14
CA VAL A 262 1.72 23.09 20.32
C VAL A 262 1.91 22.02 19.26
N PHE A 263 1.93 20.76 19.65
CA PHE A 263 2.22 19.63 18.77
C PHE A 263 1.35 18.41 19.09
N GLY A 264 1.23 17.51 18.13
CA GLY A 264 0.44 16.28 18.28
C GLY A 264 1.15 15.18 19.05
N THR A 265 0.40 14.47 19.88
CA THR A 265 0.79 13.26 20.62
C THR A 265 -0.31 12.20 20.48
N ARG A 266 -0.04 10.95 20.88
CA ARG A 266 -1.04 9.89 20.85
C ARG A 266 -2.30 10.20 21.68
N ASN A 267 -2.17 11.02 22.73
CA ASN A 267 -3.26 11.37 23.64
C ASN A 267 -3.88 12.75 23.34
N GLY A 268 -3.68 13.29 22.14
CA GLY A 268 -4.12 14.63 21.73
C GLY A 268 -2.95 15.61 21.63
N ALA A 269 -3.18 16.88 21.95
CA ALA A 269 -2.12 17.89 21.84
C ALA A 269 -1.28 18.03 23.13
N SER A 270 0.00 18.29 22.95
CA SER A 270 0.92 18.72 24.02
C SER A 270 1.54 20.06 23.64
N PHE A 271 2.13 20.74 24.63
CA PHE A 271 2.78 22.03 24.41
C PHE A 271 4.08 22.12 25.20
N THR A 272 5.04 22.86 24.65
CA THR A 272 6.34 23.06 25.29
C THR A 272 7.01 24.32 24.77
N LYS A 273 8.02 24.82 25.47
CA LYS A 273 8.82 25.97 25.02
C LYS A 273 10.05 25.50 24.27
N VAL A 274 10.32 26.14 23.13
CA VAL A 274 11.50 25.87 22.31
C VAL A 274 12.75 26.30 23.06
N ARG A 275 13.62 25.35 23.41
CA ARG A 275 14.93 25.61 24.05
C ARG A 275 16.03 25.91 23.04
N GLY A 276 15.91 25.34 21.84
CA GLY A 276 16.90 25.52 20.80
C GLY A 276 16.37 25.10 19.43
N ILE A 277 16.87 25.77 18.40
CA ILE A 277 16.60 25.44 17.01
C ILE A 277 17.94 25.17 16.35
N LEU A 278 18.05 24.04 15.68
CA LEU A 278 19.23 23.64 14.93
C LEU A 278 18.91 23.61 13.42
N LYS A 279 19.81 24.21 12.65
CA LYS A 279 19.88 24.04 11.19
C LYS A 279 21.19 23.36 10.86
N LYS A 280 21.17 22.33 10.02
CA LYS A 280 22.42 21.69 9.61
C LYS A 280 23.00 22.43 8.40
N ARG A 281 24.31 22.69 8.42
CA ARG A 281 25.10 23.28 7.34
C ARG A 281 26.28 22.37 7.07
N ILE A 282 26.45 21.93 5.82
CA ILE A 282 27.62 21.15 5.35
C ILE A 282 28.11 20.12 6.41
N ASN A 283 27.17 19.28 6.89
CA ASN A 283 27.35 18.21 7.89
C ASN A 283 27.58 18.60 9.36
N LYS A 284 27.38 19.85 9.78
CA LYS A 284 27.34 20.25 11.20
C LYS A 284 26.01 20.91 11.53
N PHE A 285 25.46 20.61 12.71
CA PHE A 285 24.31 21.34 13.24
C PHE A 285 24.79 22.65 13.88
N GLU A 286 24.16 23.75 13.48
CA GLU A 286 24.38 25.08 14.04
C GLU A 286 23.11 25.56 14.75
N TYR A 287 23.28 26.14 15.93
CA TYR A 287 22.20 26.80 16.64
C TYR A 287 21.81 28.09 15.92
N VAL A 288 20.50 28.29 15.75
CA VAL A 288 19.92 29.50 15.20
C VAL A 288 18.88 30.06 16.17
N ASN A 289 18.77 31.39 16.24
CA ASN A 289 17.81 32.07 17.10
C ASN A 289 16.38 32.03 16.53
N SER A 290 16.25 31.98 15.20
CA SER A 290 14.97 31.86 14.53
C SER A 290 15.08 31.17 13.16
N SER A 291 13.93 30.75 12.63
CA SER A 291 13.80 30.23 11.27
C SER A 291 12.46 30.62 10.67
N ALA A 292 12.48 31.08 9.42
CA ALA A 292 11.30 31.38 8.61
C ALA A 292 11.03 30.28 7.58
N ALA A 293 9.77 30.14 7.19
CA ALA A 293 9.35 29.19 6.17
C ALA A 293 9.81 29.58 4.75
N ALA A 294 10.08 28.64 3.83
CA ALA A 294 10.08 27.20 4.03
C ALA A 294 11.45 26.73 4.52
N SER A 295 11.50 25.91 5.58
CA SER A 295 12.76 25.42 6.12
C SER A 295 12.62 24.10 6.85
N GLY A 296 13.57 23.18 6.68
CA GLY A 296 13.77 22.11 7.64
C GLY A 296 14.49 22.64 8.88
N ILE A 297 14.06 22.23 10.07
CA ILE A 297 14.69 22.57 11.34
C ILE A 297 14.61 21.39 12.30
N LYS A 298 15.58 21.28 13.21
CA LYS A 298 15.49 20.40 14.38
C LYS A 298 15.15 21.26 15.59
N ILE A 299 14.11 20.89 16.32
CA ILE A 299 13.64 21.59 17.51
C ILE A 299 14.04 20.79 18.75
N LEU A 300 14.57 21.50 19.74
CA LEU A 300 14.88 21.00 21.06
C LEU A 300 13.92 21.62 22.06
N ALA A 301 13.22 20.78 22.80
CA ALA A 301 12.34 21.18 23.88
C ALA A 301 12.19 20.01 24.87
N ASP A 302 11.55 20.25 26.01
CA ASP A 302 11.20 19.19 26.96
C ASP A 302 9.83 18.59 26.58
N GLY A 303 9.60 17.30 26.85
CA GLY A 303 8.32 16.63 26.58
C GLY A 303 8.10 16.19 25.13
N LEU A 304 9.16 16.17 24.30
CA LEU A 304 9.09 15.79 22.87
C LEU A 304 9.07 14.28 22.62
N GLU A 305 9.25 13.45 23.65
CA GLU A 305 9.29 11.98 23.54
C GLU A 305 8.00 11.38 22.96
N ASN A 306 6.87 12.04 23.15
CA ASN A 306 5.55 11.57 22.71
C ASN A 306 5.06 12.29 21.44
N ALA A 307 5.92 13.08 20.79
CA ALA A 307 5.56 13.79 19.57
C ALA A 307 5.30 12.79 18.43
N LEU A 308 4.19 12.97 17.72
CA LEU A 308 3.80 12.09 16.62
C LEU A 308 4.35 12.57 15.27
N PRO A 309 5.15 11.76 14.56
CA PRO A 309 5.46 12.00 13.16
C PRO A 309 4.20 12.09 12.29
N GLY A 310 4.19 13.04 11.36
CA GLY A 310 3.05 13.41 10.52
C GLY A 310 2.06 14.38 11.17
N SER A 311 2.20 14.70 12.47
CA SER A 311 1.35 15.71 13.12
C SER A 311 1.82 17.14 12.86
N GLU A 312 0.88 18.09 12.92
CA GLU A 312 1.19 19.52 12.82
C GLU A 312 1.86 20.03 14.11
N VAL A 313 2.76 21.00 13.94
CA VAL A 313 3.33 21.82 15.02
C VAL A 313 3.04 23.29 14.74
N PHE A 314 2.52 23.97 15.75
CA PHE A 314 2.14 25.39 15.67
C PHE A 314 2.86 26.20 16.74
N VAL A 315 3.34 27.38 16.37
CA VAL A 315 3.76 28.40 17.33
C VAL A 315 2.52 29.11 17.85
N ALA A 316 2.38 29.21 19.18
CA ALA A 316 1.32 29.95 19.85
C ALA A 316 1.87 31.28 20.38
N ARG A 317 1.17 32.39 20.12
CA ARG A 317 1.57 33.73 20.59
C ARG A 317 1.17 33.99 22.05
N ASN A 318 0.11 33.35 22.52
CA ASN A 318 -0.43 33.51 23.86
C ASN A 318 -1.15 32.24 24.34
N GLU A 319 -1.54 32.21 25.61
CA GLU A 319 -2.23 31.05 26.22
C GLU A 319 -3.60 30.77 25.59
N SER A 320 -4.35 31.79 25.17
CA SER A 320 -5.65 31.58 24.51
C SER A 320 -5.50 30.86 23.17
N GLU A 321 -4.52 31.27 22.36
CA GLU A 321 -4.20 30.63 21.08
C GLU A 321 -3.64 29.22 21.29
N LYS A 322 -2.87 29.01 22.37
CA LYS A 322 -2.38 27.67 22.76
C LYS A 322 -3.54 26.71 22.96
N GLU A 323 -4.56 27.09 23.72
CA GLU A 323 -5.72 26.25 24.00
C GLU A 323 -6.54 25.97 22.73
N GLU A 324 -6.71 26.97 21.86
CA GLU A 324 -7.41 26.80 20.58
C GLU A 324 -6.68 25.82 19.64
N LEU A 325 -5.37 26.02 19.48
CA LEU A 325 -4.51 25.13 18.68
C LEU A 325 -4.47 23.72 19.25
N ALA A 326 -4.43 23.58 20.58
CA ALA A 326 -4.45 22.28 21.25
C ALA A 326 -5.77 21.54 21.00
N LYS A 327 -6.91 22.24 21.07
CA LYS A 327 -8.22 21.66 20.72
C LYS A 327 -8.25 21.23 19.25
N LYS A 328 -7.77 22.08 18.34
CA LYS A 328 -7.68 21.77 16.90
C LYS A 328 -6.87 20.50 16.64
N ILE A 329 -5.64 20.43 17.15
CA ILE A 329 -4.77 19.26 16.97
C ILE A 329 -5.41 18.01 17.61
N SER A 330 -5.97 18.13 18.81
CA SER A 330 -6.57 16.98 19.49
C SER A 330 -7.77 16.41 18.72
N GLN A 331 -8.59 17.27 18.12
CA GLN A 331 -9.70 16.85 17.27
C GLN A 331 -9.21 16.19 15.97
N GLU A 332 -8.16 16.72 15.34
CA GLU A 332 -7.56 16.11 14.15
C GLU A 332 -6.99 14.72 14.46
N ILE A 333 -6.33 14.57 15.61
CA ILE A 333 -5.78 13.28 16.03
C ILE A 333 -6.88 12.28 16.36
N SER A 334 -7.96 12.67 17.04
CA SER A 334 -9.03 11.73 17.40
C SER A 334 -9.86 11.24 16.21
N GLU A 335 -9.87 11.96 15.09
CA GLU A 335 -10.48 11.51 13.85
C GLU A 335 -9.63 10.46 13.11
N ILE A 336 -8.30 10.49 13.30
CA ILE A 336 -7.35 9.59 12.65
C ILE A 336 -7.03 8.39 13.54
N LEU A 337 -6.76 8.64 14.82
CA LEU A 337 -6.46 7.66 15.84
C LEU A 337 -7.69 7.46 16.71
N PHE A 338 -8.31 6.29 16.57
CA PHE A 338 -9.54 5.97 17.26
C PHE A 338 -9.65 4.47 17.55
N GLU A 339 -10.51 4.17 18.50
CA GLU A 339 -10.99 2.82 18.78
C GLU A 339 -12.51 2.91 18.94
N LYS A 340 -13.24 2.20 18.08
CA LYS A 340 -14.70 2.15 18.05
C LYS A 340 -15.18 0.80 18.53
N ASP A 341 -16.36 0.77 19.13
CA ASP A 341 -16.99 -0.51 19.48
C ASP A 341 -17.83 -1.10 18.33
N GLU A 342 -17.22 -1.19 17.15
CA GLU A 342 -17.84 -1.71 15.94
C GLU A 342 -17.00 -2.86 15.35
N ILE A 343 -17.58 -3.63 14.43
CA ILE A 343 -16.84 -4.65 13.67
C ILE A 343 -16.02 -3.93 12.60
N GLY A 344 -14.73 -4.25 12.54
CA GLY A 344 -13.82 -3.69 11.55
C GLY A 344 -12.41 -4.22 11.74
N VAL A 345 -11.55 -3.97 10.76
CA VAL A 345 -10.14 -4.35 10.85
C VAL A 345 -9.39 -3.49 11.87
N ILE A 346 -8.26 -3.99 12.35
CA ILE A 346 -7.31 -3.22 13.18
C ILE A 346 -6.18 -2.73 12.27
N LEU A 347 -5.92 -1.43 12.29
CA LEU A 347 -4.87 -0.76 11.52
C LEU A 347 -3.77 -0.22 12.43
N LYS A 348 -2.52 -0.64 12.20
CA LYS A 348 -1.33 -0.16 12.91
C LYS A 348 -0.31 0.39 11.92
N CYS A 349 0.13 1.63 12.10
CA CYS A 349 1.14 2.24 11.21
C CYS A 349 2.27 2.90 12.00
N ASP A 350 3.32 3.28 11.29
CA ASP A 350 4.51 3.96 11.83
C ASP A 350 4.27 5.43 12.19
N THR A 351 3.39 6.10 11.43
CA THR A 351 3.17 7.55 11.49
C THR A 351 1.69 7.91 11.35
N LEU A 352 1.32 9.11 11.80
CA LEU A 352 -0.05 9.62 11.66
C LEU A 352 -0.46 9.76 10.19
N GLY A 353 0.50 10.16 9.34
CA GLY A 353 0.35 10.19 7.90
C GLY A 353 -0.05 8.81 7.37
N SER A 354 0.73 7.76 7.64
CA SER A 354 0.40 6.42 7.12
C SER A 354 -1.01 5.96 7.49
N VAL A 355 -1.43 6.21 8.73
CA VAL A 355 -2.79 5.89 9.19
C VAL A 355 -3.84 6.60 8.34
N GLU A 356 -3.77 7.92 8.21
CA GLU A 356 -4.76 8.71 7.45
C GLU A 356 -4.85 8.26 5.97
N ALA A 357 -3.71 7.92 5.36
CA ALA A 357 -3.63 7.48 3.97
C ALA A 357 -4.41 6.18 3.76
N ILE A 358 -4.09 5.21 4.61
CA ILE A 358 -4.66 3.88 4.55
C ILE A 358 -6.13 3.93 4.92
N LEU A 359 -6.53 4.73 5.92
CA LEU A 359 -7.94 4.94 6.26
C LEU A 359 -8.75 5.45 5.07
N LYS A 360 -8.22 6.40 4.29
CA LYS A 360 -8.90 6.91 3.09
C LYS A 360 -9.08 5.84 2.03
N LEU A 361 -8.07 4.99 1.84
CA LEU A 361 -8.12 3.88 0.89
C LEU A 361 -9.09 2.78 1.36
N LEU A 362 -9.02 2.38 2.62
CA LEU A 362 -9.96 1.43 3.22
C LEU A 362 -11.41 1.92 3.09
N LYS A 363 -11.64 3.22 3.33
CA LYS A 363 -12.96 3.85 3.14
C LYS A 363 -13.44 3.79 1.69
N LYS A 364 -12.56 4.02 0.71
CA LYS A 364 -12.88 3.92 -0.73
C LYS A 364 -13.29 2.49 -1.12
N GLU A 365 -12.68 1.51 -0.46
CA GLU A 365 -12.95 0.08 -0.63
C GLU A 365 -14.11 -0.43 0.26
N ASN A 366 -14.78 0.45 1.00
CA ASN A 366 -15.84 0.12 1.96
C ASN A 366 -15.42 -0.90 3.04
N ILE A 367 -14.14 -0.89 3.43
CA ILE A 367 -13.61 -1.73 4.51
C ILE A 367 -13.77 -0.98 5.84
N LEU A 368 -14.48 -1.60 6.79
CA LEU A 368 -14.69 -1.02 8.11
C LEU A 368 -13.43 -1.13 8.96
N VAL A 369 -13.15 -0.09 9.74
CA VAL A 369 -11.98 -0.03 10.63
C VAL A 369 -12.49 0.16 12.05
N ARG A 370 -12.16 -0.80 12.92
CA ARG A 370 -12.48 -0.75 14.34
C ARG A 370 -11.49 0.16 15.07
N LYS A 371 -10.21 -0.03 14.77
CA LYS A 371 -9.11 0.61 15.47
C LYS A 371 -8.06 1.09 14.48
N ALA A 372 -7.62 2.32 14.66
CA ALA A 372 -6.54 2.92 13.89
C ALA A 372 -5.57 3.58 14.87
N ASP A 373 -4.32 3.13 14.86
CA ASP A 373 -3.35 3.51 15.90
C ASP A 373 -1.91 3.54 15.33
N VAL A 374 -1.03 4.26 16.02
CA VAL A 374 0.40 4.37 15.67
C VAL A 374 1.23 3.52 16.62
N GLY A 375 2.18 2.79 16.04
CA GLY A 375 3.14 1.95 16.75
C GLY A 375 3.02 0.46 16.41
N GLN A 376 3.92 -0.32 17.02
CA GLN A 376 4.04 -1.76 16.80
C GLN A 376 2.75 -2.53 17.11
N VAL A 377 2.59 -3.67 16.44
CA VAL A 377 1.50 -4.62 16.72
C VAL A 377 1.82 -5.34 18.03
N THR A 378 0.88 -5.29 18.98
CA THR A 378 1.03 -5.85 20.32
C THR A 378 0.09 -7.04 20.54
N LYS A 379 0.32 -7.82 21.61
CA LYS A 379 -0.57 -8.92 21.99
C LYS A 379 -2.03 -8.47 22.19
N ASN A 380 -2.25 -7.26 22.71
CA ASN A 380 -3.60 -6.72 22.89
C ASN A 380 -4.33 -6.55 21.55
N ASP A 381 -3.62 -6.11 20.51
CA ASP A 381 -4.20 -5.97 19.17
C ASP A 381 -4.61 -7.36 18.60
N VAL A 382 -3.85 -8.42 18.89
CA VAL A 382 -4.18 -9.80 18.50
C VAL A 382 -5.43 -10.31 19.22
N MET A 383 -5.54 -10.07 20.52
CA MET A 383 -6.70 -10.48 21.31
C MET A 383 -7.98 -9.75 20.85
N GLU A 384 -7.86 -8.48 20.47
CA GLU A 384 -8.96 -7.71 19.92
C GLU A 384 -9.38 -8.24 18.54
N ALA A 385 -8.43 -8.52 17.65
CA ALA A 385 -8.70 -9.13 16.35
C ALA A 385 -9.37 -10.52 16.48
N LEU A 386 -9.02 -11.29 17.50
CA LEU A 386 -9.68 -12.57 17.80
C LEU A 386 -11.15 -12.37 18.17
N SER A 387 -11.47 -11.40 19.03
CA SER A 387 -12.86 -11.09 19.38
C SER A 387 -13.68 -10.65 18.16
N ILE A 388 -13.05 -9.92 17.23
CA ILE A 388 -13.67 -9.54 15.95
C ILE A 388 -13.91 -10.78 15.09
N LYS A 389 -12.90 -11.67 14.96
CA LYS A 389 -12.98 -12.89 14.15
C LYS A 389 -14.14 -13.80 14.55
N GLU A 390 -14.44 -13.89 15.85
CA GLU A 390 -15.55 -14.67 16.37
C GLU A 390 -16.93 -14.14 15.90
N LYS A 391 -17.03 -12.83 15.67
CA LYS A 391 -18.26 -12.17 15.17
C LYS A 391 -18.29 -12.11 13.64
N ASP A 392 -17.16 -11.78 13.03
CA ASP A 392 -16.97 -11.66 11.59
C ASP A 392 -15.53 -12.05 11.21
N ARG A 393 -15.42 -13.21 10.55
CA ARG A 393 -14.13 -13.78 10.12
C ARG A 393 -13.38 -12.89 9.12
N TYR A 394 -14.07 -12.07 8.34
CA TYR A 394 -13.47 -11.24 7.28
C TYR A 394 -12.82 -9.96 7.83
N HIS A 395 -13.21 -9.54 9.03
CA HIS A 395 -12.68 -8.34 9.70
C HIS A 395 -11.71 -8.70 10.84
N GLY A 396 -11.64 -9.97 11.24
CA GLY A 396 -10.72 -10.49 12.26
C GLY A 396 -9.25 -10.58 11.80
N VAL A 397 -8.69 -9.46 11.33
CA VAL A 397 -7.34 -9.35 10.77
C VAL A 397 -6.67 -8.05 11.22
N ILE A 398 -5.36 -8.10 11.39
CA ILE A 398 -4.54 -6.91 11.67
C ILE A 398 -3.83 -6.48 10.40
N LEU A 399 -4.05 -5.23 10.01
CA LEU A 399 -3.34 -4.55 8.95
C LEU A 399 -2.22 -3.72 9.57
N SER A 400 -0.98 -4.00 9.19
CA SER A 400 0.21 -3.31 9.69
C SER A 400 1.02 -2.71 8.55
N PHE A 401 1.39 -1.44 8.68
CA PHE A 401 2.16 -0.70 7.69
C PHE A 401 3.44 -0.16 8.31
N ASN A 402 4.58 -0.62 7.81
CA ASN A 402 5.93 -0.20 8.23
C ASN A 402 6.17 -0.28 9.76
N VAL A 403 5.52 -1.24 10.43
CA VAL A 403 5.70 -1.45 11.87
C VAL A 403 6.16 -2.86 12.18
N ASN A 404 6.93 -2.97 13.25
CA ASN A 404 7.33 -4.26 13.79
C ASN A 404 6.15 -4.93 14.52
N ILE A 405 6.21 -6.24 14.61
CA ILE A 405 5.29 -7.07 15.38
C ILE A 405 6.07 -7.60 16.57
N THR A 406 5.55 -7.45 17.79
CA THR A 406 6.25 -7.95 18.99
C THR A 406 6.27 -9.48 19.03
N GLU A 407 7.29 -10.07 19.65
CA GLU A 407 7.44 -11.54 19.67
C GLU A 407 6.24 -12.27 20.32
N ASP A 408 5.67 -11.67 21.37
CA ASP A 408 4.48 -12.16 22.05
C ASP A 408 3.23 -12.06 21.16
N ALA A 409 3.09 -11.00 20.38
CA ALA A 409 2.01 -10.86 19.41
C ALA A 409 2.11 -11.90 18.30
N MET A 410 3.32 -12.14 17.77
CA MET A 410 3.55 -13.13 16.72
C MET A 410 3.19 -14.55 17.18
N LYS A 411 3.64 -14.94 18.38
CA LYS A 411 3.32 -16.25 18.99
C LYS A 411 1.82 -16.42 19.22
N GLU A 412 1.15 -15.41 19.76
CA GLU A 412 -0.29 -15.47 20.02
C GLU A 412 -1.10 -15.54 18.72
N ALA A 413 -0.70 -14.78 17.69
CA ALA A 413 -1.36 -14.78 16.39
C ALA A 413 -1.29 -16.15 15.70
N GLU A 414 -0.14 -16.83 15.78
CA GLU A 414 0.02 -18.19 15.27
C GLU A 414 -0.85 -19.20 16.03
N GLN A 415 -0.82 -19.16 17.37
CA GLN A 415 -1.61 -20.05 18.22
C GLN A 415 -3.12 -19.89 18.01
N LYS A 416 -3.59 -18.64 17.86
CA LYS A 416 -5.01 -18.30 17.69
C LYS A 416 -5.45 -18.24 16.23
N LYS A 417 -4.54 -18.50 15.28
CA LYS A 417 -4.76 -18.40 13.83
C LYS A 417 -5.34 -17.04 13.40
N ILE A 418 -4.78 -15.97 13.93
CA ILE A 418 -5.09 -14.58 13.53
C ILE A 418 -4.12 -14.16 12.43
N ARG A 419 -4.67 -13.66 11.33
CA ARG A 419 -3.85 -13.16 10.23
C ARG A 419 -3.33 -11.77 10.57
N ILE A 420 -2.02 -11.58 10.42
CA ILE A 420 -1.38 -10.26 10.43
C ILE A 420 -0.83 -10.01 9.03
N ILE A 421 -1.31 -8.96 8.38
CA ILE A 421 -0.84 -8.52 7.07
C ILE A 421 0.15 -7.37 7.32
N ASN A 422 1.42 -7.61 7.06
CA ASN A 422 2.49 -6.62 7.23
C ASN A 422 3.10 -6.25 5.87
N THR A 423 3.17 -4.96 5.58
CA THR A 423 3.78 -4.46 4.36
C THR A 423 4.36 -3.06 4.56
N ASN A 424 5.25 -2.67 3.67
CA ASN A 424 5.77 -1.32 3.53
C ASN A 424 5.24 -0.62 2.26
N VAL A 425 4.25 -1.20 1.57
CA VAL A 425 3.63 -0.66 0.35
C VAL A 425 2.13 -0.51 0.58
N ILE A 426 1.59 0.71 0.47
CA ILE A 426 0.23 1.04 0.93
C ILE A 426 -0.81 0.22 0.16
N TYR A 427 -0.69 0.16 -1.17
CA TYR A 427 -1.64 -0.55 -2.02
C TYR A 427 -1.58 -2.07 -1.90
N SER A 428 -0.37 -2.60 -1.64
CA SER A 428 -0.17 -4.02 -1.37
C SER A 428 -0.97 -4.49 -0.15
N LEU A 429 -1.20 -3.61 0.83
CA LEU A 429 -2.00 -3.91 2.01
C LEU A 429 -3.45 -4.26 1.63
N ILE A 430 -4.06 -3.49 0.71
CA ILE A 430 -5.42 -3.70 0.22
C ILE A 430 -5.50 -4.97 -0.63
N GLU A 431 -4.53 -5.19 -1.51
CA GLU A 431 -4.48 -6.42 -2.33
C GLU A 431 -4.38 -7.67 -1.45
N GLN A 432 -3.50 -7.65 -0.45
CA GLN A 432 -3.34 -8.76 0.49
C GLN A 432 -4.58 -8.96 1.36
N TYR A 433 -5.26 -7.87 1.76
CA TYR A 433 -6.54 -7.98 2.47
C TYR A 433 -7.62 -8.63 1.59
N ARG A 434 -7.74 -8.23 0.33
CA ARG A 434 -8.69 -8.87 -0.61
C ARG A 434 -8.39 -10.36 -0.79
N ALA A 435 -7.11 -10.71 -0.93
CA ALA A 435 -6.69 -12.11 -1.02
C ALA A 435 -7.06 -12.91 0.24
N PHE A 436 -6.86 -12.33 1.42
CA PHE A 436 -7.27 -12.93 2.70
C PHE A 436 -8.79 -13.14 2.78
N VAL A 437 -9.59 -12.13 2.42
CA VAL A 437 -11.05 -12.25 2.43
C VAL A 437 -11.52 -13.37 1.50
N GLU A 438 -10.90 -13.49 0.32
CA GLU A 438 -11.25 -14.53 -0.65
C GLU A 438 -10.85 -15.94 -0.17
N GLU A 439 -9.73 -16.06 0.54
CA GLU A 439 -9.32 -17.31 1.20
C GLU A 439 -10.32 -17.71 2.30
N GLU A 440 -10.71 -16.78 3.17
CA GLU A 440 -11.68 -17.03 4.24
C GLU A 440 -13.08 -17.36 3.71
N LYS A 441 -13.50 -16.79 2.58
CA LYS A 441 -14.75 -17.16 1.90
C LYS A 441 -14.72 -18.61 1.45
N LYS A 442 -13.65 -19.04 0.78
CA LYS A 442 -13.49 -20.43 0.33
C LYS A 442 -13.58 -21.40 1.51
N ILE A 443 -12.90 -21.09 2.62
CA ILE A 443 -12.98 -21.88 3.85
C ILE A 443 -14.42 -21.93 4.38
N ALA A 444 -15.10 -20.78 4.47
CA ALA A 444 -16.48 -20.71 4.95
C ALA A 444 -17.45 -21.54 4.08
N GLU A 445 -17.27 -21.48 2.77
CA GLU A 445 -18.08 -22.23 1.82
C GLU A 445 -17.78 -23.74 1.90
N GLU A 446 -16.51 -24.14 2.02
CA GLU A 446 -16.13 -25.55 2.25
C GLU A 446 -16.72 -26.11 3.55
N GLU A 447 -16.65 -25.35 4.65
CA GLU A 447 -17.27 -25.68 5.95
C GLU A 447 -18.80 -25.83 5.82
N ALA A 448 -19.43 -24.96 5.02
CA ALA A 448 -20.86 -25.03 4.77
C ALA A 448 -21.24 -26.25 3.92
N LEU A 449 -20.46 -26.55 2.87
CA LEU A 449 -20.63 -27.71 2.00
C LEU A 449 -20.53 -29.04 2.75
N GLN A 450 -19.68 -29.12 3.78
CA GLN A 450 -19.55 -30.33 4.60
C GLN A 450 -20.84 -30.74 5.32
N ARG A 451 -21.78 -29.80 5.53
CA ARG A 451 -23.08 -30.07 6.16
C ARG A 451 -24.07 -30.74 5.21
N PHE A 452 -23.85 -30.67 3.90
CA PHE A 452 -24.74 -31.24 2.90
C PHE A 452 -24.32 -32.66 2.53
N VAL A 453 -25.31 -33.46 2.12
CA VAL A 453 -25.04 -34.69 1.37
C VAL A 453 -24.65 -34.29 -0.05
N LEU A 454 -23.41 -34.57 -0.41
CA LEU A 454 -22.87 -34.21 -1.73
C LEU A 454 -23.23 -35.28 -2.76
N PRO A 455 -23.32 -34.94 -4.06
CA PRO A 455 -23.68 -35.90 -5.09
C PRO A 455 -22.67 -37.05 -5.18
N GLY A 456 -23.19 -38.24 -5.38
CA GLY A 456 -22.40 -39.46 -5.53
C GLY A 456 -23.18 -40.45 -6.39
N LYS A 457 -22.52 -40.99 -7.40
CA LYS A 457 -23.02 -42.06 -8.27
C LYS A 457 -22.04 -43.22 -8.18
N ILE A 458 -22.51 -44.37 -7.75
CA ILE A 458 -21.68 -45.55 -7.57
C ILE A 458 -22.22 -46.72 -8.38
N ARG A 459 -21.32 -47.60 -8.83
CA ARG A 459 -21.66 -48.86 -9.48
C ARG A 459 -21.24 -50.03 -8.60
N VAL A 460 -22.14 -50.98 -8.40
CA VAL A 460 -21.84 -52.24 -7.70
C VAL A 460 -21.00 -53.13 -8.61
N LEU A 461 -19.80 -53.52 -8.16
CA LEU A 461 -18.87 -54.31 -8.96
C LEU A 461 -19.33 -55.78 -9.06
N PRO A 462 -19.33 -56.38 -10.27
CA PRO A 462 -19.67 -57.79 -10.46
C PRO A 462 -18.75 -58.73 -9.67
N GLY A 463 -19.31 -59.81 -9.11
CA GLY A 463 -18.55 -60.81 -8.35
C GLY A 463 -17.94 -60.32 -7.03
N CYS A 464 -18.18 -59.06 -6.65
CA CYS A 464 -17.58 -58.43 -5.47
C CYS A 464 -18.57 -58.31 -4.30
N CYS A 465 -19.44 -59.29 -4.11
CA CYS A 465 -20.29 -59.38 -2.91
C CYS A 465 -19.61 -60.22 -1.83
N PHE A 466 -19.17 -59.59 -0.75
CA PHE A 466 -18.46 -60.24 0.36
C PHE A 466 -19.42 -60.71 1.46
N ARG A 467 -20.58 -60.05 1.61
CA ARG A 467 -21.63 -60.42 2.57
C ARG A 467 -22.99 -60.02 2.04
N ILE A 468 -23.94 -60.94 2.06
CA ILE A 468 -25.24 -60.77 1.38
C ILE A 468 -26.17 -59.78 2.10
N SER A 469 -26.17 -59.72 3.43
CA SER A 469 -27.00 -58.79 4.21
C SER A 469 -26.56 -58.67 5.69
N LYS A 470 -27.15 -57.68 6.39
CA LYS A 470 -27.02 -57.40 7.84
C LYS A 470 -25.58 -57.26 8.38
N PRO A 471 -24.77 -56.26 7.97
CA PRO A 471 -24.96 -55.40 6.81
C PRO A 471 -24.50 -56.09 5.53
N LEU A 472 -25.03 -55.69 4.38
CA LEU A 472 -24.48 -56.05 3.06
C LEU A 472 -23.06 -55.48 2.94
N ILE A 473 -22.10 -56.27 2.47
CA ILE A 473 -20.75 -55.78 2.15
C ILE A 473 -20.48 -56.10 0.68
N CYS A 474 -20.30 -55.07 -0.13
CA CYS A 474 -20.04 -55.21 -1.56
C CYS A 474 -18.97 -54.21 -2.03
N GLY A 475 -18.24 -54.60 -3.08
CA GLY A 475 -17.32 -53.74 -3.80
C GLY A 475 -18.10 -52.79 -4.71
N VAL A 476 -17.74 -51.52 -4.69
CA VAL A 476 -18.32 -50.49 -5.54
C VAL A 476 -17.22 -49.66 -6.19
N GLU A 477 -17.55 -49.08 -7.33
CA GLU A 477 -16.76 -48.04 -7.99
C GLU A 477 -17.52 -46.72 -7.91
N VAL A 478 -16.86 -45.67 -7.43
CA VAL A 478 -17.45 -44.32 -7.45
C VAL A 478 -17.27 -43.76 -8.85
N LEU A 479 -18.37 -43.56 -9.57
CA LEU A 479 -18.36 -43.05 -10.94
C LEU A 479 -18.25 -41.53 -10.98
N ILE A 480 -19.05 -40.84 -10.16
CA ILE A 480 -19.13 -39.37 -10.11
C ILE A 480 -19.30 -38.93 -8.66
N GLY A 481 -18.66 -37.82 -8.30
CA GLY A 481 -18.80 -37.21 -6.99
C GLY A 481 -18.08 -38.00 -5.88
N LYS A 482 -18.73 -38.12 -4.72
CA LYS A 482 -18.14 -38.78 -3.54
C LYS A 482 -19.18 -39.44 -2.64
N ILE A 483 -18.74 -40.43 -1.89
CA ILE A 483 -19.53 -41.11 -0.86
C ILE A 483 -18.83 -41.01 0.51
N LYS A 484 -19.63 -41.00 1.58
CA LYS A 484 -19.16 -40.99 2.97
C LYS A 484 -19.96 -41.98 3.81
N PRO A 485 -19.45 -42.41 4.97
CA PRO A 485 -20.29 -43.03 5.99
C PRO A 485 -21.53 -42.17 6.30
N ASP A 486 -22.60 -42.83 6.71
CA ASP A 486 -23.95 -42.31 6.98
C ASP A 486 -24.74 -41.77 5.78
N TYR A 487 -24.14 -41.65 4.59
CA TYR A 487 -24.88 -41.29 3.39
C TYR A 487 -25.89 -42.39 3.04
N GLN A 488 -27.14 -41.99 2.78
CA GLN A 488 -28.21 -42.87 2.34
C GLN A 488 -28.15 -43.04 0.82
N LEU A 489 -28.37 -44.27 0.36
CA LEU A 489 -28.33 -44.64 -1.05
C LEU A 489 -29.75 -44.90 -1.59
N ILE A 490 -29.99 -44.48 -2.82
CA ILE A 490 -31.19 -44.78 -3.61
C ILE A 490 -30.83 -45.44 -4.94
N ASP A 491 -31.77 -46.20 -5.50
CA ASP A 491 -31.66 -46.72 -6.87
C ASP A 491 -32.14 -45.70 -7.92
N GLU A 492 -32.09 -46.10 -9.20
CA GLU A 492 -32.57 -45.30 -10.35
C GLU A 492 -34.08 -44.97 -10.31
N ASN A 493 -34.85 -45.71 -9.51
CA ASN A 493 -36.28 -45.50 -9.32
C ASN A 493 -36.59 -44.64 -8.09
N GLY A 494 -35.59 -44.32 -7.28
CA GLY A 494 -35.73 -43.53 -6.04
C GLY A 494 -36.01 -44.38 -4.80
N ASN A 495 -35.97 -45.70 -4.89
CA ASN A 495 -36.16 -46.56 -3.72
C ASN A 495 -34.93 -46.49 -2.81
N ILE A 496 -35.16 -46.37 -1.51
CA ILE A 496 -34.10 -46.39 -0.50
C ILE A 496 -33.50 -47.80 -0.43
N ILE A 497 -32.17 -47.87 -0.60
CA ILE A 497 -31.40 -49.12 -0.48
C ILE A 497 -30.87 -49.31 0.95
N GLY A 498 -30.46 -48.23 1.60
CA GLY A 498 -29.89 -48.25 2.95
C GLY A 498 -28.83 -47.15 3.12
N ARG A 499 -28.18 -47.13 4.28
CA ARG A 499 -27.08 -46.21 4.62
C ARG A 499 -25.74 -46.91 4.61
N ILE A 500 -24.71 -46.17 4.18
CA ILE A 500 -23.32 -46.61 4.22
C ILE A 500 -22.84 -46.60 5.67
N LYS A 501 -22.60 -47.77 6.28
CA LYS A 501 -22.02 -47.86 7.62
C LYS A 501 -20.51 -47.62 7.64
N SER A 502 -19.81 -48.11 6.62
CA SER A 502 -18.36 -47.98 6.53
C SER A 502 -17.88 -48.14 5.10
N ILE A 503 -16.74 -47.51 4.82
CA ILE A 503 -16.02 -47.61 3.55
C ILE A 503 -14.63 -48.15 3.87
N GLN A 504 -14.16 -49.13 3.09
CA GLN A 504 -12.83 -49.73 3.26
C GLN A 504 -12.11 -49.86 1.93
N SER A 505 -10.81 -49.56 1.96
CA SER A 505 -9.86 -49.88 0.88
C SER A 505 -8.64 -50.56 1.49
N GLU A 506 -8.22 -51.70 0.94
CA GLU A 506 -7.04 -52.45 1.42
C GLU A 506 -7.00 -52.67 2.94
N LYS A 507 -8.16 -53.02 3.54
CA LYS A 507 -8.37 -53.22 4.99
C LYS A 507 -8.20 -51.96 5.87
N LYS A 508 -8.08 -50.77 5.28
CA LYS A 508 -8.12 -49.49 5.99
C LYS A 508 -9.50 -48.85 5.83
N SER A 509 -10.06 -48.35 6.93
CA SER A 509 -11.29 -47.56 6.90
C SER A 509 -11.03 -46.20 6.25
N LEU A 510 -11.99 -45.73 5.46
CA LEU A 510 -11.97 -44.43 4.79
C LEU A 510 -13.17 -43.58 5.22
N ASP A 511 -12.94 -42.30 5.44
CA ASP A 511 -14.01 -41.34 5.75
C ASP A 511 -14.71 -40.84 4.48
N ILE A 512 -14.04 -40.92 3.32
CA ILE A 512 -14.52 -40.46 2.02
C ILE A 512 -13.95 -41.35 0.92
N ALA A 513 -14.76 -41.73 -0.06
CA ALA A 513 -14.30 -42.24 -1.36
C ALA A 513 -14.79 -41.31 -2.49
N LYS A 514 -13.95 -41.06 -3.49
CA LYS A 514 -14.15 -40.10 -4.58
C LYS A 514 -14.23 -40.82 -5.94
N ALA A 515 -14.71 -40.12 -6.96
CA ALA A 515 -14.77 -40.63 -8.33
C ALA A 515 -13.45 -41.30 -8.78
N GLY A 516 -13.56 -42.51 -9.32
CA GLY A 516 -12.46 -43.40 -9.69
C GLY A 516 -12.10 -44.44 -8.63
N ASP A 517 -12.45 -44.22 -7.36
CA ASP A 517 -12.12 -45.16 -6.29
C ASP A 517 -12.94 -46.45 -6.40
N LYS A 518 -12.25 -47.59 -6.23
CA LYS A 518 -12.86 -48.92 -6.08
C LYS A 518 -12.70 -49.38 -4.63
N VAL A 519 -13.80 -49.40 -3.89
CA VAL A 519 -13.81 -49.60 -2.43
C VAL A 519 -14.87 -50.60 -2.02
N ALA A 520 -14.68 -51.26 -0.87
CA ALA A 520 -15.72 -52.06 -0.25
C ALA A 520 -16.58 -51.17 0.66
N ILE A 521 -17.90 -51.22 0.50
CA ILE A 521 -18.84 -50.51 1.36
C ILE A 521 -19.74 -51.47 2.11
N SER A 522 -20.08 -51.09 3.34
CA SER A 522 -21.04 -51.78 4.20
C SER A 522 -22.37 -51.02 4.18
N ILE A 523 -23.46 -51.67 3.80
CA ILE A 523 -24.81 -51.08 3.70
C ILE A 523 -25.74 -51.79 4.69
N ASP A 524 -26.41 -51.05 5.56
CA ASP A 524 -27.19 -51.61 6.66
C ASP A 524 -28.44 -52.41 6.24
N GLU A 525 -29.30 -51.80 5.42
CA GLU A 525 -30.59 -52.33 4.95
C GLU A 525 -30.49 -52.99 3.56
N GLY A 526 -29.30 -52.95 2.96
CA GLY A 526 -28.99 -53.59 1.69
C GLY A 526 -29.02 -55.11 1.80
N VAL A 527 -29.58 -55.75 0.77
CA VAL A 527 -29.64 -57.21 0.59
C VAL A 527 -29.30 -57.54 -0.87
N PHE A 528 -28.17 -58.21 -1.05
CA PHE A 528 -27.70 -58.62 -2.37
C PHE A 528 -28.68 -59.60 -3.04
N LYS A 529 -28.90 -59.44 -4.34
CA LYS A 529 -29.91 -60.13 -5.17
C LYS A 529 -31.38 -59.87 -4.80
N LYS A 530 -31.66 -58.93 -3.90
CA LYS A 530 -33.04 -58.52 -3.56
C LYS A 530 -33.30 -57.06 -3.90
N ASN A 531 -32.51 -56.15 -3.33
CA ASN A 531 -32.57 -54.72 -3.61
C ASN A 531 -31.23 -54.14 -4.08
N VAL A 532 -30.14 -54.93 -3.96
CA VAL A 532 -28.83 -54.61 -4.54
C VAL A 532 -28.40 -55.71 -5.51
N PHE A 533 -28.00 -55.35 -6.73
CA PHE A 533 -27.62 -56.27 -7.81
C PHE A 533 -26.23 -55.93 -8.39
N GLU A 534 -25.65 -56.87 -9.13
CA GLU A 534 -24.41 -56.63 -9.89
C GLU A 534 -24.63 -55.59 -10.99
N ASP A 535 -23.62 -54.76 -11.24
CA ASP A 535 -23.65 -53.64 -12.19
C ASP A 535 -24.74 -52.58 -11.92
N GLN A 536 -25.48 -52.70 -10.81
CA GLN A 536 -26.49 -51.72 -10.44
C GLN A 536 -25.85 -50.38 -10.10
N ILE A 537 -26.49 -49.30 -10.57
CA ILE A 537 -26.14 -47.94 -10.21
C ILE A 537 -26.95 -47.49 -9.00
N LEU A 538 -26.25 -46.93 -8.02
CA LEU A 538 -26.83 -46.32 -6.83
C LEU A 538 -26.39 -44.87 -6.73
N TYR A 539 -27.22 -44.05 -6.09
CA TYR A 539 -27.01 -42.61 -5.94
C TYR A 539 -27.07 -42.23 -4.46
N ASN A 540 -26.34 -41.19 -4.07
CA ASN A 540 -26.58 -40.55 -2.79
C ASN A 540 -27.98 -39.92 -2.79
N PHE A 541 -28.76 -40.20 -1.77
CA PHE A 541 -30.01 -39.50 -1.51
C PHE A 541 -29.69 -38.09 -1.02
N ILE A 542 -30.09 -37.08 -1.80
CA ILE A 542 -29.97 -35.68 -1.42
C ILE A 542 -31.39 -35.14 -1.19
N PRO A 543 -31.70 -34.59 0.00
CA PRO A 543 -32.98 -33.96 0.25
C PRO A 543 -33.26 -32.84 -0.77
N LYS A 544 -34.53 -32.71 -1.20
CA LYS A 544 -34.91 -31.71 -2.22
C LYS A 544 -34.52 -30.27 -1.83
N LYS A 545 -34.64 -29.92 -0.55
CA LYS A 545 -34.23 -28.59 -0.02
C LYS A 545 -32.73 -28.36 -0.21
N ASP A 546 -31.92 -29.39 0.01
CA ASP A 546 -30.46 -29.31 -0.12
C ASP A 546 -30.04 -29.25 -1.59
N ILE A 547 -30.75 -29.96 -2.48
CA ILE A 547 -30.56 -29.85 -3.94
C ILE A 547 -30.75 -28.41 -4.43
N GLU A 548 -31.82 -27.74 -3.98
CA GLU A 548 -32.10 -26.35 -4.35
C GLU A 548 -30.99 -25.42 -3.85
N ILE A 549 -30.55 -25.58 -2.60
CA ILE A 549 -29.46 -24.78 -2.02
C ILE A 549 -28.13 -25.02 -2.77
N LEU A 550 -27.78 -26.28 -3.07
CA LEU A 550 -26.55 -26.63 -3.78
C LEU A 550 -26.51 -26.03 -5.19
N LEU A 551 -27.63 -26.07 -5.93
CA LEU A 551 -27.70 -25.54 -7.29
C LEU A 551 -27.81 -24.01 -7.37
N GLU A 552 -28.40 -23.36 -6.36
CA GLU A 552 -28.57 -21.90 -6.34
C GLU A 552 -27.38 -21.18 -5.73
N LYS A 553 -26.81 -21.71 -4.64
CA LYS A 553 -25.77 -21.01 -3.85
C LYS A 553 -24.36 -21.57 -4.02
N TYR A 554 -24.21 -22.86 -4.34
CA TYR A 554 -22.89 -23.53 -4.37
C TYR A 554 -22.54 -24.14 -5.73
N LYS A 555 -23.21 -23.70 -6.80
CA LYS A 555 -23.04 -24.24 -8.14
C LYS A 555 -21.60 -24.12 -8.65
N ASP A 556 -20.94 -23.00 -8.39
CA ASP A 556 -19.58 -22.72 -8.86
C ASP A 556 -18.51 -23.60 -8.20
N GLN A 557 -18.87 -24.30 -7.12
CA GLN A 557 -17.99 -25.20 -6.38
C GLN A 557 -18.16 -26.68 -6.77
N LEU A 558 -19.11 -26.97 -7.65
CA LEU A 558 -19.41 -28.32 -8.13
C LEU A 558 -18.86 -28.47 -9.56
N SER A 559 -18.31 -29.65 -9.86
CA SER A 559 -17.94 -29.96 -11.24
C SER A 559 -19.18 -30.05 -12.14
N GLY A 560 -19.01 -29.83 -13.45
CA GLY A 560 -20.12 -29.97 -14.41
C GLY A 560 -20.83 -31.32 -14.30
N ALA A 561 -20.07 -32.40 -14.09
CA ALA A 561 -20.60 -33.74 -13.88
C ALA A 561 -21.39 -33.89 -12.57
N GLU A 562 -20.97 -33.22 -11.49
CA GLU A 562 -21.72 -33.21 -10.22
C GLU A 562 -23.02 -32.41 -10.35
N ILE A 563 -23.03 -31.31 -11.09
CA ILE A 563 -24.25 -30.52 -11.37
C ILE A 563 -25.26 -31.36 -12.16
N ASP A 564 -24.79 -32.05 -13.20
CA ASP A 564 -25.64 -32.94 -14.00
C ASP A 564 -26.19 -34.09 -13.15
N LEU A 565 -25.36 -34.66 -12.28
CA LEU A 565 -25.76 -35.69 -11.34
C LEU A 565 -26.80 -35.20 -10.32
N ILE A 566 -26.66 -33.99 -9.77
CA ILE A 566 -27.68 -33.41 -8.89
C ILE A 566 -29.01 -33.26 -9.64
N ASN A 567 -28.97 -32.83 -10.90
CA ASN A 567 -30.19 -32.73 -11.72
C ASN A 567 -30.80 -34.11 -12.04
N GLU A 568 -29.98 -35.13 -12.24
CA GLU A 568 -30.40 -36.54 -12.36
C GLU A 568 -31.10 -37.01 -11.08
N ILE A 569 -30.46 -36.84 -9.91
CA ILE A 569 -31.01 -37.17 -8.59
C ILE A 569 -32.32 -36.40 -8.33
N LYS A 570 -32.41 -35.12 -8.73
CA LYS A 570 -33.62 -34.31 -8.63
C LYS A 570 -34.79 -34.88 -9.45
N ARG A 571 -34.51 -35.49 -10.61
CA ARG A 571 -35.54 -36.15 -11.44
C ARG A 571 -35.99 -37.48 -10.83
N ILE A 572 -35.05 -38.25 -10.28
CA ILE A 572 -35.32 -39.52 -9.60
C ILE A 572 -36.21 -39.28 -8.37
N THR A 573 -35.81 -38.35 -7.50
CA THR A 573 -36.53 -38.02 -6.26
C THR A 573 -37.87 -37.30 -6.47
N ARG A 574 -38.15 -36.73 -7.65
CA ARG A 574 -39.47 -36.16 -8.00
C ARG A 574 -40.54 -37.21 -8.29
N ARG A 575 -40.15 -38.46 -8.52
CA ARG A 575 -41.06 -39.59 -8.78
C ARG A 575 -41.53 -40.30 -7.50
N ILE A 576 -40.99 -39.87 -6.36
CA ILE A 576 -41.34 -40.24 -4.99
C ILE A 576 -42.28 -39.16 -4.45
#